data_AF-A0A9D5H1F6-F1
#
_entry.id   AF-A0A9D5H1F6-F1
#
_cell.length_a   1.000
_cell.length_b   1.000
_cell.length_c   1.000
_cell.angle_alpha   90.00
_cell.angle_beta   90.00
_cell.angle_gamma   90.00
#
_symmetry.space_group_name_H-M   'P 1'
#
loop_
_entity.id
_entity.type
_entity.pdbx_description
1 polymer ?
#
loop_
_entity_poly.entity_id
_entity_poly.type
_entity_poly.pdbx_seq_one_letter_code
_entity_poly.pdbx_strand_id
1 'polypeptide(L)'
;MTDNATSFKALLVYIEHRYYGNSVPFGSEEEAFKNATTLGYLDSAQALVDYGDVVIHIQETLQMQNSPIIVIGGSYGGMLASWFRLKYPHLAIGALASSAPILYIDDVVQPNAYMDIVSADFKLSVHSCPLLVGWDDMGNLRTLRPNLLRVCEKISVCLDPQWNFRTLIAAIHTGFRQLGGRRMKVRKVEYRCSYTLLTDASPDGTYMYYLDRIENDEDVQSMFSAHSG
;
A
#
# COMPACT_ATOMS: atom_id res chain seq x y z
N MET A 1 11.20 14.48 -1.86
CA MET A 1 12.41 14.33 -2.68
C MET A 1 12.81 15.64 -3.34
N THR A 2 11.88 16.33 -4.02
CA THR A 2 12.08 17.67 -4.61
C THR A 2 12.64 18.69 -3.63
N ASP A 3 12.15 18.69 -2.40
CA ASP A 3 12.47 19.69 -1.38
C ASP A 3 13.96 19.70 -1.00
N ASN A 4 14.63 18.54 -1.08
CA ASN A 4 16.05 18.41 -0.74
C ASN A 4 16.95 18.48 -1.99
N ALA A 5 16.42 18.16 -3.17
CA ALA A 5 17.21 18.07 -4.39
C ALA A 5 17.91 19.38 -4.75
N THR A 6 17.23 20.52 -4.56
CA THR A 6 17.80 21.85 -4.80
C THR A 6 18.98 22.14 -3.89
N SER A 7 18.88 21.83 -2.59
CA SER A 7 19.97 22.03 -1.62
C SER A 7 21.20 21.18 -1.94
N PHE A 8 20.99 19.96 -2.44
CA PHE A 8 22.06 19.07 -2.86
C PHE A 8 22.54 19.32 -4.30
N LYS A 9 21.91 20.23 -5.04
CA LYS A 9 22.12 20.43 -6.49
C LYS A 9 22.06 19.10 -7.25
N ALA A 10 21.13 18.24 -6.86
CA ALA A 10 21.04 16.87 -7.33
C ALA A 10 20.18 16.78 -8.60
N LEU A 11 20.60 15.93 -9.54
CA LEU A 11 19.74 15.44 -10.60
C LEU A 11 18.73 14.45 -10.00
N LEU A 12 17.45 14.65 -10.30
CA LEU A 12 16.40 13.70 -9.92
C LEU A 12 16.07 12.79 -11.09
N VAL A 13 16.18 11.49 -10.87
CA VAL A 13 15.80 10.46 -11.84
C VAL A 13 14.75 9.58 -11.18
N TYR A 14 13.60 9.45 -11.83
CA TYR A 14 12.56 8.49 -11.45
C TYR A 14 12.57 7.39 -12.49
N ILE A 15 12.88 6.17 -12.06
CA ILE A 15 12.93 5.00 -12.95
C ILE A 15 11.66 4.20 -12.72
N GLU A 16 10.88 4.04 -13.78
CA GLU A 16 9.66 3.23 -13.74
C GLU A 16 10.04 1.74 -13.71
N HIS A 17 9.33 0.95 -12.90
CA HIS A 17 9.61 -0.47 -12.75
C HIS A 17 9.09 -1.23 -13.98
N ARG A 18 9.84 -2.21 -14.47
CA ARG A 18 9.38 -3.13 -15.52
C ARG A 18 7.99 -3.70 -15.18
N TYR A 19 7.13 -3.86 -16.18
CA TYR A 19 5.72 -4.29 -16.08
C TYR A 19 4.78 -3.29 -15.40
N TYR A 20 5.21 -2.06 -15.11
CA TYR A 20 4.34 -1.02 -14.59
C TYR A 20 4.33 0.19 -15.52
N GLY A 21 3.18 0.85 -15.60
CA GLY A 21 3.01 2.06 -16.40
C GLY A 21 3.28 1.81 -17.88
N ASN A 22 4.23 2.55 -18.44
CA ASN A 22 4.61 2.42 -19.85
C ASN A 22 5.83 1.49 -20.05
N SER A 23 6.45 1.03 -18.97
CA SER A 23 7.65 0.20 -18.99
C SER A 23 7.30 -1.28 -19.14
N VAL A 24 6.63 -1.63 -20.24
CA VAL A 24 6.08 -2.97 -20.48
C VAL A 24 6.95 -3.74 -21.48
N PRO A 25 7.58 -4.86 -21.07
CA PRO A 25 8.34 -5.70 -21.99
C PRO A 25 7.44 -6.36 -23.05
N PHE A 26 8.04 -6.88 -24.12
CA PHE A 26 7.32 -7.60 -25.19
C PHE A 26 6.28 -6.78 -25.98
N GLY A 27 6.26 -5.46 -25.79
CA GLY A 27 5.54 -4.50 -26.63
C GLY A 27 4.09 -4.22 -26.22
N SER A 28 3.45 -5.10 -25.45
CA SER A 28 2.12 -4.86 -24.89
C SER A 28 1.92 -5.59 -23.56
N GLU A 29 1.00 -5.10 -22.73
CA GLU A 29 0.63 -5.78 -21.48
C GLU A 29 0.06 -7.18 -21.77
N GLU A 30 -0.76 -7.30 -22.81
CA GLU A 30 -1.35 -8.59 -23.20
C GLU A 30 -0.27 -9.66 -23.42
N GLU A 31 0.83 -9.32 -24.12
CA GLU A 31 1.91 -10.28 -24.33
C GLU A 31 2.78 -10.47 -23.07
N ALA A 32 3.05 -9.39 -22.35
CA ALA A 32 3.86 -9.43 -21.13
C ALA A 32 3.27 -10.32 -20.04
N PHE A 33 1.94 -10.32 -19.89
CA PHE A 33 1.20 -11.08 -18.87
C PHE A 33 0.60 -12.39 -19.39
N LYS A 34 0.85 -12.76 -20.65
CA LYS A 34 0.21 -13.89 -21.34
C LYS A 34 0.40 -15.25 -20.70
N ASN A 35 1.62 -15.56 -20.24
CA ASN A 35 1.97 -16.87 -19.72
C ASN A 35 3.17 -16.79 -18.76
N ALA A 36 3.46 -17.90 -18.07
CA ALA A 36 4.55 -17.96 -17.09
C ALA A 36 5.94 -17.62 -17.68
N THR A 37 6.16 -17.86 -18.98
CA THR A 37 7.45 -17.56 -19.62
C THR A 37 7.63 -16.06 -19.83
N THR A 38 6.59 -15.34 -20.25
CA THR A 38 6.66 -13.87 -20.40
C THR A 38 6.53 -13.18 -19.06
N LEU A 39 5.68 -13.66 -18.16
CA LEU A 39 5.53 -13.12 -16.81
C LEU A 39 6.77 -13.37 -15.93
N GLY A 40 7.55 -14.40 -16.22
CA GLY A 40 8.74 -14.76 -15.44
C GLY A 40 9.84 -13.70 -15.39
N TYR A 41 9.80 -12.67 -16.26
CA TYR A 41 10.72 -11.54 -16.19
C TYR A 41 10.22 -10.40 -15.28
N LEU A 42 9.01 -10.50 -14.72
CA LEU A 42 8.54 -9.68 -13.60
C LEU A 42 9.22 -10.16 -12.31
N ASP A 43 10.49 -9.81 -12.17
CA ASP A 43 11.33 -10.21 -11.07
C ASP A 43 12.13 -9.01 -10.53
N SER A 44 12.32 -9.00 -9.21
CA SER A 44 13.05 -7.96 -8.51
C SER A 44 14.54 -7.94 -8.90
N ALA A 45 15.19 -9.09 -9.08
CA ALA A 45 16.61 -9.11 -9.46
C ALA A 45 16.78 -8.51 -10.86
N GLN A 46 15.88 -8.84 -11.78
CA GLN A 46 15.88 -8.26 -13.10
C GLN A 46 15.57 -6.75 -13.12
N ALA A 47 14.68 -6.26 -12.25
CA ALA A 47 14.44 -4.82 -12.10
C ALA A 47 15.67 -4.07 -11.58
N LEU A 48 16.44 -4.68 -10.67
CA LEU A 48 17.69 -4.08 -10.18
C LEU A 48 18.75 -3.96 -11.29
N VAL A 49 18.79 -4.92 -12.23
CA VAL A 49 19.66 -4.83 -13.41
C VAL A 49 19.26 -3.64 -14.28
N ASP A 50 17.96 -3.47 -14.57
CA ASP A 50 17.48 -2.31 -15.36
C ASP A 50 17.90 -0.99 -14.73
N TYR A 51 17.79 -0.87 -13.41
CA TYR A 51 18.18 0.34 -12.69
C TYR A 51 19.68 0.60 -12.81
N GLY A 52 20.51 -0.45 -12.80
CA GLY A 52 21.94 -0.34 -13.01
C GLY A 52 22.26 0.19 -14.40
N ASP A 53 21.64 -0.39 -15.43
CA ASP A 53 21.84 0.00 -16.82
C ASP A 53 21.39 1.44 -17.08
N VAL A 54 20.23 1.85 -16.55
CA VAL A 54 19.74 3.23 -16.65
C VAL A 54 20.69 4.21 -15.97
N VAL A 55 21.18 3.88 -14.76
CA VAL A 55 22.14 4.72 -14.03
C VAL A 55 23.43 4.90 -14.82
N ILE A 56 24.01 3.82 -15.33
CA ILE A 56 25.22 3.85 -16.15
C ILE A 56 24.99 4.71 -17.40
N HIS A 57 23.90 4.46 -18.12
CA HIS A 57 23.55 5.19 -19.33
C HIS A 57 23.42 6.71 -19.08
N ILE A 58 22.78 7.11 -17.98
CA ILE A 58 22.65 8.52 -17.60
C ILE A 58 24.02 9.12 -17.25
N GLN A 59 24.84 8.43 -16.47
CA GLN A 59 26.17 8.91 -16.13
C GLN A 59 27.05 9.11 -17.37
N GLU A 60 26.98 8.20 -18.34
CA GLU A 60 27.70 8.30 -19.60
C GLU A 60 27.19 9.45 -20.47
N THR A 61 25.88 9.52 -20.67
CA THR A 61 25.22 10.51 -21.54
C THR A 61 25.41 11.93 -21.03
N LEU A 62 25.35 12.12 -19.71
CA LEU A 62 25.50 13.43 -19.07
C LEU A 62 26.93 13.73 -18.61
N GLN A 63 27.89 12.83 -18.83
CA GLN A 63 29.29 12.98 -18.39
C GLN A 63 29.41 13.22 -16.86
N MET A 64 28.67 12.42 -16.08
CA MET A 64 28.53 12.54 -14.62
C MET A 64 29.15 11.35 -13.86
N GLN A 65 30.20 10.73 -14.38
CA GLN A 65 30.82 9.50 -13.85
C GLN A 65 31.34 9.65 -12.41
N ASN A 66 31.73 10.87 -12.02
CA ASN A 66 32.19 11.17 -10.65
C ASN A 66 31.07 11.64 -9.71
N SER A 67 29.83 11.71 -10.18
CA SER A 67 28.71 12.18 -9.35
C SER A 67 28.24 11.06 -8.41
N PRO A 68 28.12 11.32 -7.11
CA PRO A 68 27.63 10.32 -6.17
C PRO A 68 26.14 10.03 -6.39
N ILE A 69 25.77 8.76 -6.32
CA ILE A 69 24.38 8.30 -6.50
C ILE A 69 23.82 7.83 -5.15
N ILE A 70 22.65 8.35 -4.79
CA ILE A 70 21.85 7.88 -3.67
C ILE A 70 20.54 7.34 -4.23
N VAL A 71 20.25 6.07 -3.93
CA VAL A 71 18.97 5.46 -4.34
C VAL A 71 17.93 5.64 -3.25
N ILE A 72 16.71 5.99 -3.63
CA ILE A 72 15.64 6.33 -2.68
C ILE A 72 14.39 5.56 -3.08
N GLY A 73 13.72 4.97 -2.09
CA GLY A 73 12.46 4.28 -2.34
C GLY A 73 11.60 4.14 -1.09
N GLY A 74 10.30 3.95 -1.30
CA GLY A 74 9.32 3.70 -0.26
C GLY A 74 8.63 2.35 -0.42
N SER A 75 8.25 1.69 0.68
CA SER A 75 7.57 0.39 0.63
C SER A 75 8.40 -0.65 -0.16
N TYR A 76 7.82 -1.36 -1.12
CA TYR A 76 8.56 -2.23 -2.05
C TYR A 76 9.70 -1.50 -2.77
N GLY A 77 9.49 -0.25 -3.20
CA GLY A 77 10.57 0.57 -3.76
C GLY A 77 11.72 0.81 -2.77
N GLY A 78 11.45 0.85 -1.46
CA GLY A 78 12.48 0.94 -0.43
C GLY A 78 13.25 -0.39 -0.26
N MET A 79 12.59 -1.53 -0.47
CA MET A 79 13.26 -2.83 -0.53
C MET A 79 14.21 -2.88 -1.74
N LEU A 80 13.72 -2.45 -2.92
CA LEU A 80 14.53 -2.32 -4.12
C LEU A 80 15.73 -1.39 -3.91
N ALA A 81 15.53 -0.20 -3.32
CA ALA A 81 16.63 0.72 -3.02
C ALA A 81 17.70 0.09 -2.09
N SER A 82 17.25 -0.66 -1.08
CA SER A 82 18.16 -1.39 -0.18
C SER A 82 18.95 -2.46 -0.92
N TRP A 83 18.26 -3.31 -1.68
CA TRP A 83 18.89 -4.38 -2.44
C TRP A 83 19.80 -3.86 -3.55
N PHE A 84 19.44 -2.76 -4.19
CA PHE A 84 20.30 -2.12 -5.19
C PHE A 84 21.63 -1.69 -4.57
N ARG A 85 21.61 -1.02 -3.41
CA ARG A 85 22.84 -0.65 -2.70
C ARG A 85 23.66 -1.87 -2.27
N LEU A 86 23.01 -2.96 -1.84
CA LEU A 86 23.69 -4.19 -1.43
C LEU A 86 24.33 -4.92 -2.63
N LYS A 87 23.65 -4.98 -3.78
CA LYS A 87 24.10 -5.72 -4.97
C LYS A 87 25.03 -4.92 -5.88
N TYR A 88 24.81 -3.60 -5.98
CA TYR A 88 25.58 -2.68 -6.81
C TYR A 88 26.24 -1.57 -5.99
N PRO A 89 27.07 -1.90 -4.98
CA PRO A 89 27.69 -0.89 -4.12
C PRO A 89 28.69 0.00 -4.85
N HIS A 90 29.11 -0.39 -6.06
CA HIS A 90 29.97 0.39 -6.94
C HIS A 90 29.21 1.48 -7.71
N LEU A 91 27.89 1.36 -7.85
CA LEU A 91 27.05 2.37 -8.54
C LEU A 91 26.46 3.38 -7.55
N ALA A 92 25.86 2.91 -6.45
CA ALA A 92 25.21 3.79 -5.48
C ALA A 92 25.99 3.84 -4.17
N ILE A 93 26.31 5.04 -3.65
CA ILE A 93 27.06 5.22 -2.40
C ILE A 93 26.19 5.00 -1.15
N GLY A 94 24.87 5.09 -1.28
CA GLY A 94 23.92 4.91 -0.19
C GLY A 94 22.49 4.71 -0.66
N ALA A 95 21.63 4.29 0.25
CA ALA A 95 20.21 4.09 0.02
C ALA A 95 19.37 4.72 1.14
N LEU A 96 18.26 5.36 0.78
CA LEU A 96 17.20 5.75 1.70
C LEU A 96 15.98 4.85 1.46
N ALA A 97 15.81 3.86 2.34
CA ALA A 97 14.75 2.87 2.28
C ALA A 97 13.63 3.21 3.27
N SER A 98 12.67 4.01 2.81
CA SER A 98 11.57 4.47 3.65
C SER A 98 10.50 3.40 3.81
N SER A 99 10.18 3.02 5.05
CA SER A 99 9.11 2.06 5.36
C SER A 99 9.21 0.75 4.55
N ALA A 100 10.43 0.29 4.30
CA ALA A 100 10.70 -0.91 3.51
C ALA A 100 10.50 -2.16 4.39
N PRO A 101 9.53 -3.03 4.08
CA PRO A 101 9.24 -4.21 4.91
C PRO A 101 10.19 -5.37 4.57
N ILE A 102 11.51 -5.15 4.64
CA ILE A 102 12.55 -6.11 4.22
C ILE A 102 12.44 -7.45 4.98
N LEU A 103 11.97 -7.41 6.23
CA LEU A 103 11.80 -8.61 7.07
C LEU A 103 10.47 -9.34 6.87
N TYR A 104 9.53 -8.78 6.09
CA TYR A 104 8.25 -9.44 5.79
C TYR A 104 8.33 -10.40 4.60
N ILE A 105 9.55 -10.73 4.15
CA ILE A 105 9.81 -11.82 3.23
C ILE A 105 10.23 -13.03 4.06
N ASP A 106 9.75 -14.21 3.67
CA ASP A 106 9.91 -15.47 4.38
C ASP A 106 9.23 -15.48 5.76
N ASP A 107 9.33 -16.60 6.47
CA ASP A 107 8.72 -16.83 7.79
C ASP A 107 9.49 -16.12 8.94
N VAL A 108 10.13 -14.98 8.66
CA VAL A 108 10.91 -14.22 9.65
C VAL A 108 10.00 -13.46 10.62
N VAL A 109 8.86 -12.98 10.14
CA VAL A 109 7.88 -12.22 10.93
C VAL A 109 6.63 -13.07 11.18
N GLN A 110 6.01 -12.91 12.35
CA GLN A 110 4.78 -13.63 12.69
C GLN A 110 3.66 -13.35 11.67
N PRO A 111 2.86 -14.35 11.25
CA PRO A 111 1.87 -14.21 10.18
C PRO A 111 0.85 -13.06 10.35
N ASN A 112 0.54 -12.67 11.59
CA ASN A 112 -0.44 -11.63 11.89
C ASN A 112 0.16 -10.28 12.30
N ALA A 113 1.50 -10.16 12.34
CA ALA A 113 2.17 -8.99 12.90
C ALA A 113 1.73 -7.67 12.24
N TYR A 114 1.46 -7.68 10.93
CA TYR A 114 0.95 -6.49 10.25
C TYR A 114 -0.42 -6.06 10.79
N MET A 115 -1.34 -7.01 10.95
CA MET A 115 -2.70 -6.77 11.42
C MET A 115 -2.76 -6.48 12.91
N ASP A 116 -1.83 -7.02 13.70
CA ASP A 116 -1.67 -6.70 15.12
C ASP A 116 -1.29 -5.24 15.31
N ILE A 117 -0.34 -4.73 14.52
CA ILE A 117 0.05 -3.31 14.58
C ILE A 117 -1.08 -2.41 14.08
N VAL A 118 -1.76 -2.78 12.99
CA VAL A 118 -2.97 -2.06 12.55
C VAL A 118 -3.97 -1.97 13.70
N SER A 119 -4.29 -3.09 14.35
CA SER A 119 -5.23 -3.13 15.48
C SER A 119 -4.75 -2.27 16.67
N ALA A 120 -3.45 -2.26 16.96
CA ALA A 120 -2.87 -1.44 18.01
C ALA A 120 -2.99 0.07 17.71
N ASP A 121 -2.75 0.49 16.46
CA ASP A 121 -2.87 1.89 16.05
C ASP A 121 -4.31 2.41 16.25
N PHE A 122 -5.32 1.60 15.93
CA PHE A 122 -6.72 1.92 16.20
C PHE A 122 -7.02 2.01 17.71
N LYS A 123 -6.51 1.07 18.52
CA LYS A 123 -6.67 1.10 19.99
C LYS A 123 -6.07 2.36 20.63
N LEU A 124 -4.94 2.85 20.12
CA LEU A 124 -4.25 4.02 20.66
C LEU A 124 -4.92 5.35 20.27
N SER A 125 -5.64 5.38 19.14
CA SER A 125 -6.20 6.61 18.59
C SER A 125 -7.44 7.15 19.34
N VAL A 126 -8.27 6.31 19.98
CA VAL A 126 -9.44 6.79 20.75
C VAL A 126 -9.77 5.80 21.88
N HIS A 127 -10.00 6.30 23.11
CA HIS A 127 -10.49 5.51 24.26
C HIS A 127 -11.84 4.81 24.00
N SER A 128 -12.56 5.18 22.94
CA SER A 128 -13.90 4.71 22.59
C SER A 128 -14.07 4.55 21.08
N CYS A 129 -13.05 4.09 20.35
CA CYS A 129 -13.27 3.59 18.99
C CYS A 129 -13.85 2.18 19.15
N PRO A 130 -15.15 1.94 18.88
CA PRO A 130 -15.76 0.64 19.06
C PRO A 130 -15.45 -0.21 17.83
N LEU A 131 -14.17 -0.36 17.54
CA LEU A 131 -13.66 -1.29 16.55
C LEU A 131 -12.75 -2.31 17.22
N LEU A 132 -13.26 -2.86 18.31
CA LEU A 132 -12.92 -4.20 18.76
C LEU A 132 -13.86 -5.17 18.04
N VAL A 133 -13.68 -5.32 16.73
CA VAL A 133 -13.97 -6.64 16.15
C VAL A 133 -12.73 -7.44 16.47
N GLY A 134 -12.76 -8.14 17.61
CA GLY A 134 -11.79 -9.20 17.85
C GLY A 134 -11.87 -10.15 16.67
N TRP A 135 -10.74 -10.65 16.18
CA TRP A 135 -10.74 -11.65 15.12
C TRP A 135 -11.59 -12.89 15.45
N ASP A 136 -11.82 -13.12 16.74
CA ASP A 136 -12.72 -14.13 17.31
C ASP A 136 -14.20 -13.88 16.96
N ASP A 137 -14.67 -12.63 16.96
CA ASP A 137 -16.06 -12.29 16.60
C ASP A 137 -16.34 -12.49 15.11
N MET A 138 -15.30 -12.40 14.26
CA MET A 138 -15.40 -12.67 12.83
C MET A 138 -15.64 -14.14 12.48
N GLY A 139 -15.46 -15.08 13.42
CA GLY A 139 -15.80 -16.49 13.25
C GLY A 139 -17.31 -16.70 13.07
N ASN A 140 -18.11 -15.89 13.78
CA ASN A 140 -19.57 -15.97 13.81
C ASN A 140 -20.26 -15.17 12.69
N LEU A 141 -19.54 -14.27 12.01
CA LEU A 141 -20.09 -13.40 10.94
C LEU A 141 -20.21 -14.09 9.56
N ARG A 142 -19.85 -15.38 9.44
CA ARG A 142 -19.97 -16.17 8.19
C ARG A 142 -21.40 -16.25 7.63
N THR A 143 -22.41 -15.97 8.44
CA THR A 143 -23.84 -16.05 8.09
C THR A 143 -24.44 -14.76 7.51
N LEU A 144 -23.66 -13.68 7.34
CA LEU A 144 -24.17 -12.32 7.05
C LEU A 144 -24.18 -11.88 5.58
N ARG A 145 -24.29 -12.81 4.61
CA ARG A 145 -24.41 -12.44 3.18
C ARG A 145 -25.50 -11.38 2.90
N PRO A 146 -26.70 -11.42 3.51
CA PRO A 146 -27.73 -10.39 3.32
C PRO A 146 -27.36 -9.02 3.92
N ASN A 147 -26.60 -9.03 5.03
CA ASN A 147 -26.21 -7.79 5.72
C ASN A 147 -24.97 -7.14 5.09
N LEU A 148 -24.13 -7.92 4.42
CA LEU A 148 -23.01 -7.40 3.63
C LEU A 148 -23.50 -6.53 2.46
N LEU A 149 -24.53 -6.97 1.72
CA LEU A 149 -25.13 -6.18 0.63
C LEU A 149 -25.73 -4.86 1.15
N ARG A 150 -26.42 -4.88 2.30
CA ARG A 150 -26.93 -3.66 2.96
C ARG A 150 -25.85 -2.70 3.40
N VAL A 151 -24.73 -3.22 3.94
CA VAL A 151 -23.57 -2.40 4.28
C VAL A 151 -23.02 -1.76 3.01
N CYS A 152 -22.90 -2.51 1.91
CA CYS A 152 -22.36 -2.05 0.63
C CYS A 152 -23.23 -1.00 -0.06
N GLU A 153 -24.55 -1.18 -0.05
CA GLU A 153 -25.50 -0.16 -0.51
C GLU A 153 -25.36 1.15 0.28
N LYS A 154 -25.19 1.06 1.61
CA LYS A 154 -25.03 2.25 2.47
C LYS A 154 -23.67 2.94 2.28
N ILE A 155 -22.59 2.19 2.13
CA ILE A 155 -21.24 2.76 1.91
C ILE A 155 -20.97 3.07 0.45
N SER A 156 -21.92 2.77 -0.45
CA SER A 156 -21.79 2.96 -1.91
C SER A 156 -20.54 2.30 -2.49
N VAL A 157 -20.17 1.11 -1.99
CA VAL A 157 -19.05 0.32 -2.49
C VAL A 157 -19.61 -0.86 -3.27
N CYS A 158 -19.20 -1.01 -4.53
CA CYS A 158 -19.46 -2.22 -5.29
C CYS A 158 -18.52 -3.31 -4.78
N LEU A 159 -19.05 -4.36 -4.16
CA LEU A 159 -18.24 -5.53 -3.84
C LEU A 159 -17.97 -6.33 -5.09
N ASP A 160 -16.70 -6.65 -5.32
CA ASP A 160 -16.34 -7.80 -6.13
C ASP A 160 -16.98 -9.05 -5.48
N PRO A 161 -17.69 -9.90 -6.26
CA PRO A 161 -18.34 -11.10 -5.75
C PRO A 161 -17.39 -12.10 -5.06
N GLN A 162 -16.07 -11.98 -5.24
CA GLN A 162 -15.05 -12.76 -4.55
C GLN A 162 -14.71 -12.23 -3.15
N TRP A 163 -15.08 -10.98 -2.83
CA TRP A 163 -14.80 -10.38 -1.54
C TRP A 163 -15.77 -10.89 -0.48
N ASN A 164 -15.23 -11.22 0.69
CA ASN A 164 -16.02 -11.52 1.87
C ASN A 164 -15.90 -10.36 2.89
N PHE A 165 -16.77 -10.38 3.90
CA PHE A 165 -16.81 -9.36 4.93
C PHE A 165 -15.44 -9.12 5.61
N ARG A 166 -14.64 -10.18 5.82
CA ARG A 166 -13.29 -10.06 6.40
C ARG A 166 -12.34 -9.29 5.48
N THR A 167 -12.38 -9.58 4.18
CA THR A 167 -11.56 -8.89 3.17
C THR A 167 -11.89 -7.41 3.09
N LEU A 168 -13.19 -7.06 3.13
CA LEU A 168 -13.63 -5.66 3.12
C LEU A 168 -13.14 -4.89 4.34
N ILE A 169 -13.31 -5.44 5.54
CA ILE A 169 -12.86 -4.79 6.78
C ILE A 169 -11.34 -4.68 6.82
N ALA A 170 -10.62 -5.72 6.40
CA ALA A 170 -9.17 -5.67 6.28
C ALA A 170 -8.74 -4.52 5.35
N ALA A 171 -9.29 -4.43 4.14
CA ALA A 171 -8.96 -3.38 3.17
C ALA A 171 -9.21 -1.96 3.73
N ILE A 172 -10.33 -1.75 4.41
CA ILE A 172 -10.67 -0.48 5.06
C ILE A 172 -9.61 -0.10 6.11
N HIS A 173 -9.26 -1.03 6.99
CA HIS A 173 -8.27 -0.77 8.06
C HIS A 173 -6.88 -0.51 7.51
N THR A 174 -6.45 -1.31 6.53
CA THR A 174 -5.11 -1.22 5.97
C THR A 174 -4.95 0.03 5.13
N GLY A 175 -5.97 0.40 4.35
CA GLY A 175 -6.01 1.64 3.58
C GLY A 175 -5.94 2.88 4.48
N PHE A 176 -6.71 2.92 5.57
CA PHE A 176 -6.67 4.03 6.53
C PHE A 176 -5.29 4.20 7.19
N ARG A 177 -4.60 3.09 7.49
CA ARG A 177 -3.26 3.14 8.09
C ARG A 177 -2.19 3.56 7.10
N GLN A 178 -2.15 2.95 5.90
CA GLN A 178 -1.06 3.15 4.94
C GLN A 178 -0.97 4.58 4.39
N LEU A 179 -2.10 5.31 4.33
CA LEU A 179 -2.16 6.66 3.77
C LEU A 179 -1.98 7.79 4.81
N GLY A 180 -1.39 7.50 5.98
CA GLY A 180 -1.17 8.48 7.05
C GLY A 180 -0.12 9.55 6.74
N GLY A 181 -0.49 10.62 6.03
CA GLY A 181 0.40 11.75 5.67
C GLY A 181 -0.20 13.15 5.91
N ARG A 182 0.67 14.16 6.10
CA ARG A 182 0.33 15.58 6.41
C ARG A 182 -0.52 16.32 5.35
N ARG A 183 -0.64 15.81 4.12
CA ARG A 183 -1.37 16.47 3.03
C ARG A 183 -2.88 16.30 3.08
N MET A 184 -3.38 15.31 3.83
CA MET A 184 -4.80 15.20 4.12
C MET A 184 -5.09 15.98 5.41
N LYS A 185 -6.14 16.81 5.42
CA LYS A 185 -6.43 17.82 6.46
C LYS A 185 -6.71 17.28 7.87
N VAL A 186 -6.59 15.97 8.15
CA VAL A 186 -6.96 15.41 9.45
C VAL A 186 -6.09 14.22 9.86
N ARG A 187 -5.77 14.09 11.15
CA ARG A 187 -5.28 12.83 11.74
C ARG A 187 -6.43 11.81 11.68
N LYS A 188 -6.40 10.92 10.70
CA LYS A 188 -7.61 10.19 10.25
C LYS A 188 -8.06 9.03 11.13
N VAL A 189 -7.20 8.35 11.91
CA VAL A 189 -7.72 7.29 12.80
C VAL A 189 -8.58 7.92 13.91
N GLU A 190 -8.08 8.98 14.56
CA GLU A 190 -8.82 9.76 15.56
C GLU A 190 -10.12 10.35 15.00
N TYR A 191 -10.06 10.97 13.81
CA TYR A 191 -11.24 11.61 13.18
C TYR A 191 -12.25 10.62 12.62
N ARG A 192 -11.83 9.44 12.11
CA ARG A 192 -12.74 8.49 11.46
C ARG A 192 -13.32 7.46 12.42
N CYS A 193 -12.70 7.27 13.59
CA CYS A 193 -13.26 6.47 14.68
C CYS A 193 -14.62 7.02 15.19
N SER A 194 -14.86 8.33 15.15
CA SER A 194 -16.17 8.90 15.54
C SER A 194 -17.30 8.61 14.55
N TYR A 195 -16.98 8.28 13.29
CA TYR A 195 -17.94 7.95 12.24
C TYR A 195 -18.10 6.45 12.02
N THR A 196 -17.34 5.62 12.74
CA THR A 196 -17.40 4.16 12.67
C THR A 196 -17.94 3.65 14.01
N LEU A 197 -19.24 3.84 14.23
CA LEU A 197 -19.92 3.42 15.45
C LEU A 197 -20.57 2.04 15.22
N LEU A 198 -20.19 1.06 16.06
CA LEU A 198 -21.02 -0.10 16.33
C LEU A 198 -22.18 0.36 17.22
N THR A 199 -23.37 0.49 16.65
CA THR A 199 -24.58 0.71 17.46
C THR A 199 -25.36 -0.59 17.59
N ASP A 200 -25.50 -1.06 18.83
CA ASP A 200 -26.25 -2.24 19.25
C ASP A 200 -27.77 -1.98 19.21
N ALA A 201 -28.31 -1.75 18.02
CA ALA A 201 -29.72 -1.38 17.83
C ALA A 201 -30.54 -2.42 17.06
N SER A 202 -30.06 -3.66 16.97
CA SER A 202 -30.79 -4.79 16.38
C SER A 202 -31.26 -5.72 17.51
N PRO A 203 -32.59 -5.89 17.73
CA PRO A 203 -33.15 -6.79 18.75
C PRO A 203 -32.72 -8.26 18.60
N ASP A 204 -32.16 -8.59 17.45
CA ASP A 204 -31.76 -9.89 16.95
C ASP A 204 -30.23 -10.12 17.00
N GLY A 205 -29.47 -9.21 17.62
CA GLY A 205 -28.02 -9.38 17.86
C GLY A 205 -27.16 -9.21 16.60
N THR A 206 -27.68 -8.53 15.58
CA THR A 206 -26.93 -8.24 14.35
C THR A 206 -26.12 -6.96 14.51
N TYR A 207 -24.79 -7.07 14.61
CA TYR A 207 -23.89 -5.92 14.54
C TYR A 207 -23.93 -5.28 13.14
N MET A 208 -24.47 -4.06 13.02
CA MET A 208 -24.38 -3.26 11.80
C MET A 208 -23.33 -2.16 11.97
N TYR A 209 -22.44 -2.06 10.99
CA TYR A 209 -21.48 -0.97 10.86
C TYR A 209 -22.21 0.25 10.33
N TYR A 210 -22.29 1.31 11.12
CA TYR A 210 -22.65 2.62 10.62
C TYR A 210 -21.34 3.30 10.23
N LEU A 211 -21.04 3.32 8.94
CA LEU A 211 -20.21 4.36 8.35
C LEU A 211 -21.18 5.46 7.98
N ASP A 212 -21.32 6.46 8.86
CA ASP A 212 -22.15 7.61 8.52
C ASP A 212 -21.51 8.30 7.31
N ARG A 213 -22.31 8.47 6.26
CA ARG A 213 -21.86 8.85 4.93
C ARG A 213 -21.26 10.25 5.02
N ILE A 214 -19.93 10.39 4.90
CA ILE A 214 -19.34 11.69 4.59
C ILE A 214 -19.58 11.93 3.10
N GLU A 215 -20.80 12.33 2.74
CA GLU A 215 -21.12 12.77 1.39
C GLU A 215 -20.13 13.88 1.00
N ASN A 216 -19.42 13.68 -0.12
CA ASN A 216 -18.43 14.60 -0.71
C ASN A 216 -17.01 14.61 -0.09
N ASP A 217 -16.58 13.57 0.65
CA ASP A 217 -15.16 13.41 1.01
C ASP A 217 -14.38 12.74 -0.13
N GLU A 218 -13.71 13.55 -0.95
CA GLU A 218 -12.84 13.11 -2.07
C GLU A 218 -11.79 12.08 -1.63
N ASP A 219 -11.34 12.13 -0.37
CA ASP A 219 -10.34 11.19 0.14
C ASP A 219 -10.94 9.80 0.43
N VAL A 220 -12.25 9.70 0.72
CA VAL A 220 -12.96 8.40 0.87
C VAL A 220 -13.08 7.72 -0.50
N GLN A 221 -13.43 8.50 -1.53
CA GLN A 221 -13.53 7.99 -2.90
C GLN A 221 -12.17 7.49 -3.41
N SER A 222 -11.09 8.25 -3.19
CA SER A 222 -9.73 7.86 -3.58
C SER A 222 -9.25 6.55 -2.92
N MET A 223 -9.69 6.26 -1.69
CA MET A 223 -9.30 5.04 -0.97
C MET A 223 -9.87 3.78 -1.63
N PHE A 224 -11.14 3.81 -2.04
CA PHE A 224 -11.79 2.66 -2.68
C PHE A 224 -11.32 2.45 -4.12
N SER A 225 -11.00 3.54 -4.85
CA SER A 225 -10.41 3.44 -6.19
C SER A 225 -9.01 2.81 -6.20
N ALA A 226 -8.24 2.95 -5.11
CA ALA A 226 -6.90 2.37 -5.01
C ALA A 226 -6.89 0.86 -4.77
N HIS A 227 -8.04 0.25 -4.43
CA HIS A 227 -8.16 -1.19 -4.12
C HIS A 227 -9.09 -1.94 -5.08
N SER A 228 -9.59 -1.27 -6.12
CA SER A 228 -10.49 -1.83 -7.15
C SER A 228 -9.78 -2.10 -8.49
N GLY A 229 -8.46 -2.31 -8.46
CA GLY A 229 -7.66 -2.73 -9.61
C GLY A 229 -7.47 -4.24 -9.63
#